data_AF-A0A6F9CEJ9-F1
#
_entry.id   AF-A0A6F9CEJ9-F1
#
_cell.length_a   1.000
_cell.length_b   1.000
_cell.length_c   1.000
_cell.angle_alpha   90.00
_cell.angle_beta   90.00
_cell.angle_gamma   90.00
#
_symmetry.space_group_name_H-M   'P 1'
#
loop_
_entity.id
_entity.type
_entity.pdbx_description
1 polymer ?
#
loop_
_entity_poly.entity_id
_entity_poly.type
_entity_poly.pdbx_seq_one_letter_code
_entity_poly.pdbx_strand_id
1 'polypeptide(L)'
;MKDNYLLSCRQQQSQSMEQRITDTADKVGTMTDLLQREEAKGSVAIVKRLTRLEEQVSQSARALQWIMDTLKAQGLHSKEDAPQLASPGELKRSESEPNEPHRQEKSEREKTFYHVNARRLDYPDSTIPRFPVVEEKVPWEVDLILYSPPVLNGDSQEQMDGSEPDSVKSYRNPGGRTGMRGRGVLTCLGPNLILDPVLT
;
A
#
# COMPACT_ATOMS: atom_id res chain seq x y z
N MET A 1 -32.47 11.48 -50.30
CA MET A 1 -32.41 10.13 -50.92
C MET A 1 -31.04 9.48 -50.75
N LYS A 2 -29.93 10.19 -51.00
CA LYS A 2 -28.56 9.67 -50.85
C LYS A 2 -28.26 9.07 -49.47
N ASP A 3 -28.64 9.74 -48.39
CA ASP A 3 -28.31 9.28 -47.03
C ASP A 3 -29.02 7.98 -46.65
N ASN A 4 -30.28 7.82 -47.09
CA ASN A 4 -31.06 6.61 -46.85
C ASN A 4 -30.46 5.40 -47.61
N TYR A 5 -29.99 5.63 -48.84
CA TYR A 5 -29.25 4.62 -49.62
C TYR A 5 -27.93 4.22 -48.94
N LEU A 6 -27.13 5.19 -48.47
CA LEU A 6 -25.88 4.92 -47.75
C LEU A 6 -26.12 4.11 -46.47
N LEU A 7 -27.17 4.43 -45.72
CA LEU A 7 -27.55 3.71 -44.51
C LEU A 7 -27.89 2.24 -44.82
N SER A 8 -28.68 2.01 -45.86
CA SER A 8 -29.06 0.66 -46.30
C SER A 8 -27.86 -0.17 -46.77
N CYS A 9 -26.94 0.43 -47.54
CA CYS A 9 -25.71 -0.23 -47.97
C CYS A 9 -24.83 -0.62 -46.77
N ARG A 10 -24.68 0.27 -45.78
CA ARG A 10 -23.92 -0.01 -44.55
C ARG A 10 -24.55 -1.14 -43.75
N GLN A 11 -25.87 -1.12 -43.61
CA GLN A 11 -26.61 -2.16 -42.91
C GLN A 11 -26.43 -3.52 -43.58
N GLN A 12 -26.56 -3.59 -44.91
CA GLN A 12 -26.36 -4.81 -45.67
C GLN A 12 -24.92 -5.34 -45.56
N GLN A 13 -23.91 -4.46 -45.59
CA GLN A 13 -22.51 -4.83 -45.36
C GLN A 13 -22.27 -5.37 -43.94
N SER A 14 -22.87 -4.74 -42.92
CA SER A 14 -22.74 -5.20 -41.52
C SER A 14 -23.38 -6.56 -41.25
N GLN A 15 -24.39 -6.92 -42.05
CA GLN A 15 -25.06 -8.23 -42.01
C GLN A 15 -24.27 -9.31 -42.78
N SER A 16 -23.20 -8.94 -43.51
CA SER A 16 -22.37 -9.89 -44.23
C SER A 16 -21.67 -10.86 -43.28
N MET A 17 -21.61 -12.13 -43.67
CA MET A 17 -20.93 -13.17 -42.89
C MET A 17 -19.44 -12.86 -42.72
N GLU A 18 -18.79 -12.34 -43.76
CA GLU A 18 -17.37 -11.96 -43.73
C GLU A 18 -17.09 -10.89 -42.68
N GLN A 19 -17.94 -9.86 -42.61
CA GLN A 19 -17.80 -8.77 -41.64
C GLN A 19 -17.99 -9.25 -40.20
N ARG A 20 -18.88 -10.24 -39.98
CA ARG A 20 -19.05 -10.86 -38.66
C ARG A 20 -17.86 -11.72 -38.27
N ILE A 21 -17.25 -12.43 -39.23
CA ILE A 21 -16.06 -13.24 -38.98
C ILE A 21 -14.88 -12.34 -38.59
N THR A 22 -14.66 -11.24 -39.32
CA THR A 22 -13.58 -10.30 -38.99
C THR A 22 -13.81 -9.60 -37.65
N ASP A 23 -15.02 -9.11 -37.38
CA ASP A 23 -15.37 -8.50 -36.09
C ASP A 23 -15.19 -9.49 -34.92
N THR A 24 -15.58 -10.76 -35.11
CA THR A 24 -15.38 -11.79 -34.08
C THR A 24 -13.90 -12.10 -33.89
N ALA A 25 -13.12 -12.20 -34.98
CA ALA A 25 -11.68 -12.43 -34.91
C ALA A 25 -10.95 -11.28 -34.19
N ASP A 26 -11.30 -10.03 -34.51
CA ASP A 26 -10.76 -8.84 -33.86
C ASP A 26 -11.13 -8.82 -32.37
N LYS A 27 -12.39 -9.10 -32.03
CA LYS A 27 -12.84 -9.20 -30.63
C LYS A 27 -12.09 -10.28 -29.86
N VAL A 28 -11.95 -11.48 -30.41
CA VAL A 28 -11.18 -12.56 -29.79
C VAL A 28 -9.72 -12.14 -29.62
N GLY A 29 -9.10 -11.51 -30.62
CA GLY A 29 -7.75 -10.96 -30.52
C GLY A 29 -7.61 -9.97 -29.37
N THR A 30 -8.53 -9.02 -29.22
CA THR A 30 -8.51 -8.07 -28.10
C THR A 30 -8.69 -8.73 -26.74
N MET A 31 -9.54 -9.75 -26.65
CA MET A 31 -9.74 -10.52 -25.41
C MET A 31 -8.49 -11.32 -25.05
N THR A 32 -7.84 -11.95 -26.03
CA THR A 32 -6.58 -12.68 -25.83
C THR A 32 -5.48 -11.75 -25.32
N ASP A 33 -5.33 -10.55 -25.90
CA ASP A 33 -4.33 -9.56 -25.46
C ASP A 33 -4.58 -9.09 -24.01
N LEU A 34 -5.84 -8.93 -23.61
CA LEU A 34 -6.20 -8.56 -22.24
C LEU A 34 -5.83 -9.67 -21.25
N LEU A 35 -6.19 -10.92 -21.58
CA LEU A 35 -5.87 -12.08 -20.75
C LEU A 35 -4.36 -12.28 -20.61
N GLN A 36 -3.60 -12.12 -21.69
CA GLN A 36 -2.14 -12.25 -21.65
C GLN A 36 -1.49 -11.19 -20.74
N ARG A 37 -1.99 -9.95 -20.74
CA ARG A 37 -1.51 -8.90 -19.83
C ARG A 37 -1.87 -9.17 -18.38
N GLU A 38 -3.03 -9.76 -18.12
CA GLU A 38 -3.46 -10.14 -16.78
C GLU A 38 -2.64 -11.32 -16.24
N GLU A 39 -2.45 -12.35 -17.07
CA GLU A 39 -1.62 -13.51 -16.75
C GLU A 39 -0.16 -13.11 -16.49
N ALA A 40 0.41 -12.21 -17.30
CA ALA A 40 1.76 -11.70 -17.08
C ALA A 40 1.92 -11.01 -15.71
N LYS A 41 0.93 -10.20 -15.30
CA LYS A 41 0.95 -9.52 -13.99
C LYS A 41 0.75 -10.50 -12.83
N GLY A 42 -0.18 -11.44 -12.97
CA GLY A 42 -0.44 -12.49 -11.98
C GLY A 42 0.76 -13.43 -11.81
N SER A 43 1.39 -13.83 -12.92
CA SER A 43 2.59 -14.67 -12.96
C SER A 43 3.76 -14.00 -12.25
N VAL A 44 4.03 -12.72 -12.52
CA VAL A 44 5.11 -11.99 -11.83
C VAL A 44 4.90 -11.96 -10.31
N ALA A 45 3.68 -11.76 -9.83
CA ALA A 45 3.40 -11.77 -8.39
C ALA A 45 3.60 -13.15 -7.76
N ILE A 46 3.18 -14.21 -8.45
CA ILE A 46 3.37 -15.60 -7.99
C ILE A 46 4.86 -15.96 -7.96
N VAL A 47 5.63 -15.61 -9.00
CA VAL A 47 7.08 -15.86 -9.07
C VAL A 47 7.83 -15.12 -7.95
N LYS A 48 7.46 -13.86 -7.67
CA LYS A 48 8.03 -13.12 -6.53
C LYS A 48 7.75 -13.79 -5.19
N ARG A 49 6.53 -14.31 -4.99
CA ARG A 49 6.19 -15.06 -3.78
C ARG A 49 6.98 -16.37 -3.68
N LEU A 50 7.19 -17.06 -4.80
CA LEU A 50 7.91 -18.33 -4.86
C LEU A 50 9.40 -18.14 -4.53
N THR A 51 10.04 -17.13 -5.13
CA THR A 51 11.45 -16.79 -4.87
C THR A 51 11.68 -16.39 -3.41
N ARG A 52 10.76 -15.62 -2.80
CA ARG A 52 10.83 -15.31 -1.36
C ARG A 52 10.73 -16.56 -0.49
N LEU A 53 9.82 -17.48 -0.81
CA LEU A 53 9.69 -18.73 -0.06
C LEU A 53 10.95 -19.59 -0.18
N GLU A 54 11.52 -19.68 -1.39
CA GLU A 54 12.77 -20.39 -1.64
C GLU A 54 13.94 -19.80 -0.84
N GLU A 55 14.04 -18.48 -0.77
CA GLU A 55 15.04 -17.80 0.03
C GLU A 55 14.85 -18.09 1.54
N GLN A 56 13.62 -18.01 2.05
CA GLN A 56 13.33 -18.31 3.45
C GLN A 56 13.69 -19.75 3.82
N VAL A 57 13.36 -20.73 2.97
CA VAL A 57 13.74 -22.14 3.16
C VAL A 57 15.26 -22.31 3.09
N SER A 58 15.93 -21.59 2.19
CA SER A 58 17.40 -21.63 2.10
C SER A 58 18.08 -21.04 3.34
N GLN A 59 17.53 -19.95 3.89
CA GLN A 59 18.02 -19.33 5.11
C GLN A 59 17.80 -20.23 6.33
N SER A 60 16.60 -20.83 6.46
CA SER A 60 16.31 -21.75 7.56
C SER A 60 17.18 -23.01 7.49
N ALA A 61 17.38 -23.58 6.30
CA ALA A 61 18.29 -24.71 6.09
C ALA A 61 19.73 -24.37 6.49
N ARG A 62 20.22 -23.18 6.14
CA ARG A 62 21.55 -22.70 6.56
C ARG A 62 21.65 -22.51 8.08
N ALA A 63 20.63 -21.96 8.72
CA ALA A 63 20.61 -21.79 10.17
C ALA A 63 20.60 -23.14 10.89
N LEU A 64 19.79 -24.09 10.44
CA LEU A 64 19.76 -25.45 10.97
C LEU A 64 21.08 -26.18 10.75
N GLN A 65 21.70 -26.02 9.58
CA GLN A 65 23.02 -26.56 9.29
C GLN A 65 24.07 -26.00 10.26
N TRP A 66 24.05 -24.68 10.50
CA TRP A 66 24.93 -24.03 11.46
C TRP A 66 24.73 -24.58 12.87
N ILE A 67 23.47 -24.72 13.33
CA ILE A 67 23.16 -25.33 14.63
C ILE A 67 23.73 -26.75 14.70
N MET A 68 23.49 -27.58 13.68
CA MET A 68 23.97 -28.95 13.65
C MET A 68 25.51 -29.02 13.69
N ASP A 69 26.20 -28.15 12.97
CA ASP A 69 27.66 -28.14 12.94
C ASP A 69 28.26 -27.64 14.26
N THR A 70 27.63 -26.66 14.92
CA THR A 70 28.04 -26.22 16.27
C THR A 70 27.86 -27.32 17.31
N LEU A 71 26.74 -28.06 17.27
CA LEU A 71 26.49 -29.19 18.16
C LEU A 71 27.48 -30.33 17.93
N LYS A 72 27.81 -30.63 16.67
CA LYS A 72 28.87 -31.61 16.32
C LYS A 72 30.24 -31.18 16.84
N ALA A 73 30.59 -29.90 16.71
CA ALA A 73 31.85 -29.37 17.24
C ALA A 73 31.93 -29.46 18.77
N GLN A 74 30.78 -29.39 19.47
CA GLN A 74 30.68 -29.57 20.92
C GLN A 74 30.66 -31.05 21.35
N GLY A 75 30.74 -32.01 20.41
CA GLY A 75 30.72 -33.45 20.70
C GLY A 75 29.35 -34.00 21.10
N LEU A 76 28.27 -33.23 20.89
CA LEU A 76 26.90 -33.63 21.15
C LEU A 76 26.34 -34.35 19.92
N HIS A 77 26.47 -35.67 19.92
CA HIS A 77 25.84 -36.54 18.93
C HIS A 77 24.42 -36.87 19.40
N SER A 78 23.39 -36.55 18.60
CA SER A 78 22.04 -37.04 18.85
C SER A 78 22.07 -38.57 18.96
N LYS A 79 21.49 -39.12 20.02
CA LYS A 79 21.33 -40.57 20.23
C LYS A 79 20.05 -41.12 19.59
N GLU A 80 19.27 -40.28 18.92
CA GLU A 80 17.92 -40.59 18.48
C GLU A 80 17.74 -40.20 17.01
N ASP A 81 17.26 -41.14 16.21
CA ASP A 81 17.05 -40.99 14.77
C ASP A 81 16.03 -39.88 14.46
N ALA A 82 16.17 -39.29 13.26
CA ALA A 82 15.38 -38.15 12.82
C ALA A 82 13.86 -38.38 13.00
N PRO A 83 13.10 -37.40 13.53
CA PRO A 83 11.69 -37.57 13.80
C PRO A 83 10.95 -37.81 12.48
N GLN A 84 10.36 -39.01 12.36
CA GLN A 84 9.52 -39.35 11.22
C GLN A 84 8.22 -38.54 11.32
N LEU A 85 8.01 -37.63 10.37
CA LEU A 85 6.77 -36.88 10.19
C LEU A 85 5.62 -37.85 9.89
N ALA A 86 4.85 -38.20 10.92
CA ALA A 86 3.59 -38.93 10.79
C ALA A 86 2.41 -38.03 11.15
N SER A 87 1.49 -37.91 10.18
CA SER A 87 0.01 -37.87 10.24
C SER A 87 -0.74 -37.10 11.37
N PRO A 88 -1.84 -36.39 11.05
CA PRO A 88 -2.53 -35.50 11.98
C PRO A 88 -3.44 -36.25 12.98
N GLY A 89 -3.42 -35.84 14.26
CA GLY A 89 -4.33 -36.32 15.29
C GLY A 89 -4.20 -35.61 16.64
N GLU A 90 -5.18 -34.73 16.90
CA GLU A 90 -5.75 -34.30 18.20
C GLU A 90 -4.88 -33.73 19.36
N LEU A 91 -5.06 -32.42 19.56
CA LEU A 91 -5.46 -31.72 20.80
C LEU A 91 -4.74 -32.04 22.13
N LYS A 92 -4.02 -31.05 22.68
CA LYS A 92 -4.49 -30.23 23.82
C LYS A 92 -3.58 -29.03 24.15
N ARG A 93 -4.26 -27.89 24.31
CA ARG A 93 -3.90 -26.57 24.87
C ARG A 93 -2.99 -26.61 26.10
N SER A 94 -2.03 -25.68 26.18
CA SER A 94 -1.70 -24.88 27.36
C SER A 94 -0.75 -23.73 27.00
N GLU A 95 -1.10 -22.54 27.47
CA GLU A 95 -0.50 -21.23 27.19
C GLU A 95 0.84 -21.02 27.91
N SER A 96 1.76 -20.28 27.30
CA SER A 96 2.64 -19.31 27.98
C SER A 96 3.51 -18.57 26.95
N GLU A 97 3.21 -17.29 26.78
CA GLU A 97 4.10 -16.28 26.18
C GLU A 97 5.40 -16.17 27.00
N PRO A 98 6.54 -15.89 26.34
CA PRO A 98 7.06 -14.52 26.45
C PRO A 98 7.67 -13.97 25.15
N ASN A 99 7.19 -12.77 24.79
CA ASN A 99 7.85 -11.65 24.09
C ASN A 99 9.27 -11.88 23.55
N GLU A 100 9.39 -11.81 22.22
CA GLU A 100 10.64 -11.46 21.51
C GLU A 100 10.34 -10.28 20.54
N PRO A 101 11.33 -9.41 20.27
CA PRO A 101 11.10 -8.14 19.61
C PRO A 101 10.86 -8.34 18.12
N HIS A 102 9.69 -7.93 17.65
CA HIS A 102 9.37 -7.86 16.23
C HIS A 102 10.31 -6.90 15.50
N ARG A 103 11.40 -7.43 14.95
CA ARG A 103 12.16 -6.79 13.88
C ARG A 103 11.33 -6.92 12.61
N GLN A 104 10.52 -5.91 12.33
CA GLN A 104 9.70 -5.82 11.12
C GLN A 104 10.57 -5.89 9.86
N GLU A 105 10.66 -7.08 9.26
CA GLU A 105 10.96 -7.20 7.84
C GLU A 105 9.75 -6.67 7.07
N LYS A 106 9.85 -5.40 6.69
CA LYS A 106 8.84 -4.66 5.92
C LYS A 106 8.77 -5.25 4.50
N SER A 107 8.02 -6.34 4.39
CA SER A 107 7.60 -6.96 3.13
C SER A 107 6.98 -5.90 2.22
N GLU A 108 7.21 -5.99 0.91
CA GLU A 108 6.67 -5.17 -0.19
C GLU A 108 5.11 -5.16 -0.29
N ARG A 109 4.39 -5.36 0.82
CA ARG A 109 2.94 -5.48 0.94
C ARG A 109 2.29 -4.31 1.68
N GLU A 110 3.00 -3.21 1.84
CA GLU A 110 2.44 -1.92 2.27
C GLU A 110 2.80 -0.90 1.19
N LYS A 111 1.99 -0.78 0.14
CA LYS A 111 1.80 0.59 -0.38
C LYS A 111 1.16 1.33 0.77
N THR A 112 1.97 2.02 1.56
CA THR A 112 1.49 2.98 2.56
C THR A 112 0.71 4.01 1.79
N PHE A 113 -0.61 3.84 1.70
CA PHE A 113 -1.47 4.83 1.08
C PHE A 113 -1.41 6.06 1.97
N TYR A 114 -0.65 7.06 1.54
CA TYR A 114 -0.61 8.32 2.27
C TYR A 114 -1.94 9.04 2.13
N HIS A 115 -2.28 9.90 3.09
CA HIS A 115 -3.51 10.67 3.04
C HIS A 115 -3.59 11.49 1.75
N VAL A 116 -4.62 11.25 0.93
CA VAL A 116 -4.85 12.03 -0.32
C VAL A 116 -5.69 13.26 -0.01
N ASN A 117 -6.76 13.10 0.78
CA ASN A 117 -7.70 14.17 1.09
C ASN A 117 -7.03 15.37 1.79
N ALA A 118 -6.08 15.12 2.69
CA ALA A 118 -5.38 16.18 3.42
C ALA A 118 -4.26 16.86 2.61
N ARG A 119 -4.01 16.45 1.36
CA ARG A 119 -3.03 17.06 0.42
C ARG A 119 -3.68 17.72 -0.80
N ARG A 120 -5.01 17.82 -0.84
CA ARG A 120 -5.69 18.60 -1.88
C ARG A 120 -5.18 20.04 -1.88
N LEU A 121 -4.97 20.62 -3.06
CA LEU A 121 -4.36 21.94 -3.22
C LEU A 121 -5.14 23.03 -2.48
N ASP A 122 -6.47 22.96 -2.52
CA ASP A 122 -7.32 23.94 -1.84
C ASP A 122 -7.65 23.49 -0.43
N TYR A 123 -7.48 24.40 0.54
CA TYR A 123 -7.95 24.20 1.91
C TYR A 123 -9.44 24.59 2.00
N PRO A 124 -10.32 23.77 2.61
CA PRO A 124 -11.73 24.12 2.75
C PRO A 124 -11.95 25.47 3.44
N ASP A 125 -12.85 26.30 2.89
CA ASP A 125 -13.21 27.60 3.46
C ASP A 125 -12.04 28.60 3.61
N SER A 126 -10.97 28.44 2.82
CA SER A 126 -9.82 29.35 2.79
C SER A 126 -9.40 29.67 1.37
N THR A 127 -8.85 30.88 1.16
CA THR A 127 -8.26 31.32 -0.11
C THR A 127 -6.78 30.95 -0.22
N ILE A 128 -6.16 30.47 0.86
CA ILE A 128 -4.73 30.13 0.88
C ILE A 128 -4.53 28.68 0.40
N PRO A 129 -3.79 28.45 -0.70
CA PRO A 129 -3.53 27.11 -1.19
C PRO A 129 -2.49 26.39 -0.33
N ARG A 130 -2.57 25.06 -0.30
CA ARG A 130 -1.57 24.20 0.31
C ARG A 130 -0.28 24.15 -0.50
N PHE A 131 0.83 23.95 0.18
CA PHE A 131 2.10 23.61 -0.46
C PHE A 131 2.01 22.23 -1.11
N PRO A 132 2.44 22.06 -2.37
CA PRO A 132 2.35 20.78 -3.06
C PRO A 132 3.28 19.73 -2.43
N VAL A 133 2.70 18.61 -1.99
CA VAL A 133 3.45 17.48 -1.41
C VAL A 133 3.24 16.22 -2.23
N VAL A 134 4.28 15.82 -2.98
CA VAL A 134 4.30 14.58 -3.75
C VAL A 134 4.34 13.34 -2.84
N GLU A 135 3.88 12.20 -3.36
CA GLU A 135 3.77 10.94 -2.62
C GLU A 135 5.07 10.54 -1.92
N GLU A 136 6.22 10.69 -2.60
CA GLU A 136 7.54 10.33 -2.08
C GLU A 136 7.98 11.18 -0.88
N LYS A 137 7.43 12.40 -0.74
CA LYS A 137 7.83 13.37 0.29
C LYS A 137 6.80 13.53 1.40
N VAL A 138 5.76 12.70 1.42
CA VAL A 138 4.78 12.68 2.52
C VAL A 138 5.40 12.23 3.85
N PRO A 139 6.20 11.15 3.92
CA PRO A 139 6.78 10.67 5.18
C PRO A 139 7.76 11.67 5.78
N TRP A 140 7.70 11.90 7.09
CA TRP A 140 8.59 12.84 7.78
C TRP A 140 10.06 12.45 7.69
N GLU A 141 10.33 11.15 7.55
CA GLU A 141 11.67 10.54 7.44
C GLU A 141 12.39 10.96 6.15
N VAL A 142 11.64 11.34 5.11
CA VAL A 142 12.22 11.83 3.86
C VAL A 142 12.44 13.33 3.96
N ASP A 143 13.67 13.77 3.74
CA ASP A 143 14.01 15.18 3.76
C ASP A 143 13.38 15.93 2.58
N LEU A 144 12.80 17.08 2.90
CA LEU A 144 12.24 18.02 1.93
C LEU A 144 12.79 19.41 2.26
N ILE A 145 13.96 19.71 1.69
CA ILE A 145 14.79 20.87 2.01
C ILE A 145 14.04 22.20 1.76
N LEU A 146 13.18 22.25 0.74
CA LEU A 146 12.40 23.43 0.37
C LEU A 146 10.97 23.40 0.93
N TYR A 147 10.71 22.63 2.00
CA TYR A 147 9.38 22.55 2.59
C TYR A 147 9.05 23.80 3.39
N SER A 148 8.35 24.74 2.75
CA SER A 148 7.84 25.97 3.40
C SER A 148 6.33 26.10 3.19
N PRO A 149 5.52 25.30 3.91
CA PRO A 149 4.07 25.37 3.82
C PRO A 149 3.51 26.65 4.49
N PRO A 150 2.44 27.25 3.93
CA PRO A 150 1.81 28.41 4.53
C PRO A 150 1.13 28.05 5.87
N VAL A 151 1.07 29.03 6.77
CA VAL A 151 0.46 28.90 8.09
C VAL A 151 -0.98 29.39 8.02
N LEU A 152 -1.93 28.52 8.40
CA LEU A 152 -3.34 28.86 8.55
C LEU A 152 -3.74 28.65 10.02
N ASN A 153 -4.04 29.75 10.70
CA ASN A 153 -4.65 29.74 12.01
C ASN A 153 -6.13 30.10 11.81
N GLY A 154 -7.06 29.34 12.40
CA GLY A 154 -8.49 29.67 12.30
C GLY A 154 -8.82 31.04 12.91
N ASP A 155 -10.05 31.51 12.72
CA ASP A 155 -10.54 32.88 12.97
C ASP A 155 -10.37 33.45 14.41
N SER A 156 -9.70 32.73 15.32
CA SER A 156 -9.23 33.30 16.57
C SER A 156 -7.95 34.10 16.30
N GLN A 157 -8.13 35.39 16.02
CA GLN A 157 -7.08 36.39 15.94
C GLN A 157 -6.41 36.57 17.32
N GLU A 158 -5.61 35.60 17.75
CA GLU A 158 -4.53 35.87 18.70
C GLU A 158 -3.29 36.22 17.88
N GLN A 159 -3.17 37.51 17.57
CA GLN A 159 -1.88 38.11 17.26
C GLN A 159 -1.02 37.95 18.51
N MET A 160 -0.23 36.89 18.56
CA MET A 160 0.93 36.83 19.44
C MET A 160 2.17 36.88 18.55
N ASP A 161 2.96 37.90 18.87
CA ASP A 161 4.33 38.22 18.46
C ASP A 161 5.13 37.10 17.77
N GLY A 162 5.97 37.49 16.83
CA GLY A 162 6.70 36.67 15.85
C GLY A 162 7.76 35.71 16.41
N SER A 163 7.51 35.11 17.56
CA SER A 163 8.20 33.93 18.06
C SER A 163 7.24 32.75 17.93
N GLU A 164 7.50 31.84 16.99
CA GLU A 164 6.79 30.56 16.96
C GLU A 164 6.92 29.91 18.34
N PRO A 165 5.82 29.69 19.08
CA PRO A 165 5.92 29.02 20.35
C PRO A 165 6.38 27.59 20.05
N ASP A 166 7.34 27.07 20.83
CA ASP A 166 7.89 25.72 20.67
C ASP A 166 6.80 24.61 20.63
N SER A 167 5.56 24.95 21.01
CA SER A 167 4.37 24.13 20.87
C SER A 167 3.96 23.82 19.42
N VAL A 168 4.23 24.67 18.42
CA VAL A 168 3.93 24.36 16.99
C VAL A 168 4.92 23.32 16.43
N LYS A 169 6.12 23.21 17.00
CA LYS A 169 7.07 22.13 16.68
C LYS A 169 6.68 20.78 17.30
N SER A 170 5.89 20.78 18.36
CA SER A 170 5.57 19.57 19.13
C SER A 170 4.62 18.63 18.39
N TYR A 171 3.67 19.17 17.62
CA TYR A 171 2.65 18.38 16.94
C TYR A 171 2.98 18.13 15.47
N ARG A 172 3.44 16.90 15.17
CA ARG A 172 3.55 16.40 13.79
C ARG A 172 2.36 15.49 13.48
N ASN A 173 1.76 15.67 12.30
CA ASN A 173 0.71 14.78 11.81
C ASN A 173 1.28 13.36 11.65
N PRO A 174 0.73 12.33 12.32
CA PRO A 174 1.21 10.95 12.18
C PRO A 174 1.11 10.42 10.74
N GLY A 175 0.19 10.93 9.93
CA GLY A 175 0.06 10.55 8.51
C GLY A 175 1.14 11.12 7.59
N GLY A 176 1.92 12.11 8.06
CA GLY A 176 2.96 12.79 7.27
C GLY A 176 2.63 14.24 6.88
N ARG A 177 3.43 14.80 5.97
CA ARG A 177 3.30 16.17 5.46
C ARG A 177 1.97 16.38 4.73
N THR A 178 1.30 17.50 5.00
CA THR A 178 0.00 17.88 4.42
C THR A 178 0.08 19.13 3.54
N GLY A 179 1.22 19.82 3.56
CA GLY A 179 1.39 21.08 2.82
C GLY A 179 0.81 22.31 3.53
N MET A 180 0.40 22.21 4.79
CA MET A 180 -0.09 23.34 5.59
C MET A 180 0.46 23.28 7.02
N ARG A 181 0.64 24.44 7.65
CA ARG A 181 0.96 24.58 9.08
C ARG A 181 -0.16 25.32 9.81
N GLY A 182 -0.16 25.23 11.13
CA GLY A 182 -1.17 25.86 11.99
C GLY A 182 -2.38 24.97 12.25
N ARG A 183 -3.34 25.51 13.00
CA ARG A 183 -4.56 24.81 13.46
C ARG A 183 -5.59 24.61 12.34
N GLY A 184 -5.59 25.49 11.34
CA GLY A 184 -6.67 25.59 10.37
C GLY A 184 -8.01 25.87 11.06
N VAL A 185 -9.10 25.30 10.52
CA VAL A 185 -10.48 25.46 11.04
C VAL A 185 -10.81 24.51 12.20
N LEU A 186 -9.84 23.73 12.68
CA LEU A 186 -10.04 22.77 13.77
C LEU A 186 -10.09 23.46 15.14
N THR A 187 -10.63 22.77 16.15
CA THR A 187 -10.81 23.33 17.50
C THR A 187 -9.49 23.37 18.27
N CYS A 188 -8.64 22.36 18.13
CA CYS A 188 -7.32 22.31 18.75
C CYS A 188 -6.24 21.76 17.80
N LEU A 189 -4.96 22.00 18.16
CA LEU A 189 -3.83 21.36 17.50
C LEU A 189 -3.77 19.87 17.87
N GLY A 190 -3.40 19.02 16.90
CA GLY A 190 -3.29 17.58 17.11
C GLY A 190 -4.61 16.82 16.88
N PRO A 191 -4.85 15.70 17.59
CA PRO A 191 -6.04 14.87 17.40
C PRO A 191 -7.34 15.61 17.76
N ASN A 192 -8.31 15.60 16.85
CA ASN A 192 -9.66 16.13 17.05
C ASN A 192 -10.65 14.94 17.02
N LEU A 193 -11.07 14.45 18.19
CA LEU A 193 -11.88 13.24 18.33
C LEU A 193 -13.36 13.52 18.05
N ILE A 194 -13.98 12.67 17.23
CA ILE A 194 -15.41 12.69 16.93
C ILE A 194 -15.94 11.27 17.12
N LEU A 195 -17.11 11.13 17.76
CA LEU A 195 -17.83 9.86 17.89
C LEU A 195 -18.90 9.80 16.80
N ASP A 196 -18.90 8.74 16.01
CA ASP A 196 -19.86 8.52 14.91
C ASP A 196 -20.63 7.20 15.14
N PRO A 197 -21.72 7.22 15.91
CA PRO A 197 -22.48 6.01 16.24
C PRO A 197 -23.28 5.54 15.02
N VAL A 198 -23.02 4.31 14.58
CA VAL A 198 -23.79 3.65 13.52
C VAL A 198 -24.88 2.79 14.15
N LEU A 199 -26.13 3.19 13.98
CA LEU A 199 -27.28 2.38 14.35
C LEU A 199 -27.64 1.49 13.15
N THR A 200 -27.39 0.19 13.30
CA THR A 200 -27.75 -0.85 12.32
C THR A 200 -29.07 -1.52 12.68
#